data_AF-A0A2V7IZY9-F1
#
_entry.id   AF-A0A2V7IZY9-F1
#
_cell.length_a   1.000
_cell.length_b   1.000
_cell.length_c   1.000
_cell.angle_alpha   90.00
_cell.angle_beta   90.00
_cell.angle_gamma   90.00
#
_symmetry.space_group_name_H-M   'P 1'
#
loop_
_entity.id
_entity.type
_entity.pdbx_description
1 polymer ?
#
loop_
_entity_poly.entity_id
_entity_poly.type
_entity_poly.pdbx_seq_one_letter_code
_entity_poly.pdbx_strand_id
1 'polypeptide(L)'
;MIRWTATRAPILAAVAGVCAVLPAAPYRAAASRQPRLTFHSVFTGVAPDGQHCTWEGAVEGSARGRLTIALRQVEEASAAARPIWHVASRWDVSDESGTHSFSADLEGMVDWKAGTIRLGGAITGGWLKGSWVEADGRLSNGDLAGSFAITPAAARQ
;
A
#
# COMPACT_ATOMS: atom_id res chain seq x y z
N MET A 1 3.12 -16.29 81.02
CA MET A 1 3.76 -17.37 80.24
C MET A 1 2.74 -17.91 79.23
N ILE A 2 3.01 -17.76 77.92
CA ILE A 2 2.93 -18.77 76.82
C ILE A 2 1.82 -19.85 76.97
N ARG A 3 0.85 -20.17 76.07
CA ARG A 3 0.78 -20.44 74.59
C ARG A 3 -0.74 -20.58 74.23
N TRP A 4 -1.34 -19.96 73.20
CA TRP A 4 -1.62 -20.48 71.81
C TRP A 4 -2.12 -21.95 71.76
N THR A 5 -3.25 -22.35 71.14
CA THR A 5 -3.72 -22.14 69.75
C THR A 5 -5.20 -22.58 69.52
N ALA A 6 -5.89 -21.82 68.65
CA ALA A 6 -6.76 -22.20 67.49
C ALA A 6 -7.95 -23.19 67.68
N THR A 7 -9.12 -23.08 67.02
CA THR A 7 -9.37 -22.83 65.58
C THR A 7 -10.89 -22.54 65.39
N ARG A 8 -11.33 -21.38 64.84
CA ARG A 8 -11.95 -21.12 63.50
C ARG A 8 -13.04 -22.14 63.07
N ALA A 9 -14.19 -21.80 62.46
CA ALA A 9 -14.47 -20.78 61.44
C ALA A 9 -16.01 -20.60 61.20
N PRO A 10 -16.44 -19.64 60.35
CA PRO A 10 -17.76 -18.98 60.34
C PRO A 10 -18.69 -19.41 59.18
N ILE A 11 -19.95 -18.95 59.19
CA ILE A 11 -20.84 -18.98 58.01
C ILE A 11 -21.13 -17.55 57.57
N LEU A 12 -20.63 -17.20 56.38
CA LEU A 12 -20.84 -15.97 55.63
C LEU A 12 -22.15 -16.08 54.84
N ALA A 13 -22.99 -15.04 54.93
CA ALA A 13 -24.17 -14.88 54.08
C ALA A 13 -23.78 -14.34 52.70
N ALA A 14 -24.25 -15.01 51.65
CA ALA A 14 -24.04 -14.64 50.25
C ALA A 14 -24.98 -13.50 49.82
N VAL A 15 -24.42 -12.45 49.23
CA VAL A 15 -25.18 -11.38 48.54
C VAL A 15 -25.10 -11.64 47.04
N ALA A 16 -26.24 -11.91 46.41
CA ALA A 16 -26.37 -12.07 44.98
C ALA A 16 -26.41 -10.69 44.29
N GLY A 17 -25.32 -10.31 43.63
CA GLY A 17 -25.27 -9.16 42.71
C GLY A 17 -25.65 -9.60 41.30
N VAL A 18 -26.77 -9.07 40.79
CA VAL A 18 -27.25 -9.27 39.42
C VAL A 18 -26.30 -8.58 38.44
N CYS A 19 -25.58 -9.36 37.63
CA CYS A 19 -24.86 -8.84 36.47
C CYS A 19 -25.86 -8.42 35.38
N ALA A 20 -26.03 -7.11 35.20
CA ALA A 20 -26.69 -6.57 34.01
C ALA A 20 -25.78 -6.81 32.79
N VAL A 21 -26.13 -7.81 31.99
CA VAL A 21 -25.50 -8.06 30.68
C VAL A 21 -26.01 -6.99 29.71
N LEU A 22 -25.19 -5.97 29.44
CA LEU A 22 -25.42 -5.06 28.33
C LEU A 22 -25.25 -5.84 27.02
N PRO A 23 -26.23 -5.81 26.09
CA PRO A 23 -26.03 -6.38 24.76
C PRO A 23 -24.99 -5.54 24.02
N ALA A 24 -23.83 -6.14 23.75
CA ALA A 24 -22.83 -5.55 22.87
C ALA A 24 -23.47 -5.32 21.49
N ALA A 25 -23.65 -4.06 21.10
CA ALA A 25 -24.08 -3.74 19.75
C ALA A 25 -23.08 -4.36 18.76
N PRO A 26 -23.53 -5.02 17.68
CA PRO A 26 -22.62 -5.55 16.69
C PRO A 26 -21.86 -4.39 16.08
N TYR A 27 -20.55 -4.34 16.35
CA TYR A 27 -19.62 -3.47 15.65
C TYR A 27 -19.66 -3.87 14.16
N ARG A 28 -20.45 -3.18 13.35
CA ARG A 28 -20.32 -3.23 11.90
C ARG A 28 -18.95 -2.63 11.59
N ALA A 29 -17.95 -3.48 11.45
CA ALA A 29 -16.72 -3.09 10.78
C ALA A 29 -17.14 -2.59 9.40
N ALA A 30 -17.06 -1.28 9.18
CA ALA A 30 -17.14 -0.73 7.84
C ALA A 30 -16.04 -1.43 7.05
N ALA A 31 -16.40 -2.24 6.06
CA ALA A 31 -15.43 -2.80 5.15
C ALA A 31 -14.71 -1.61 4.51
N SER A 32 -13.47 -1.34 4.93
CA SER A 32 -12.67 -0.29 4.35
C SER A 32 -12.42 -0.69 2.90
N ARG A 33 -13.11 -0.03 1.97
CA ARG A 33 -12.89 -0.27 0.55
C ARG A 33 -11.45 0.10 0.28
N GLN A 34 -10.63 -0.89 -0.06
CA GLN A 34 -9.22 -0.67 -0.42
C GLN A 34 -9.15 0.43 -1.49
N PRO A 35 -8.36 1.49 -1.27
CA PRO A 35 -8.19 2.53 -2.26
C PRO A 35 -7.64 1.93 -3.57
N ARG A 36 -8.23 2.35 -4.68
CA ARG A 36 -7.89 1.87 -6.02
C ARG A 36 -7.81 3.04 -6.97
N LEU A 37 -6.83 2.96 -7.86
CA LEU A 37 -6.56 3.97 -8.87
C LEU A 37 -6.39 3.27 -10.22
N THR A 38 -6.73 3.99 -11.28
CA THR A 38 -6.37 3.63 -12.66
C THR A 38 -5.55 4.76 -13.26
N PHE A 39 -4.62 4.45 -14.16
CA PHE A 39 -3.78 5.46 -14.76
C PHE A 39 -3.50 5.18 -16.24
N HIS A 40 -3.18 6.25 -16.94
CA HIS A 40 -2.67 6.24 -18.30
C HIS A 40 -1.52 7.25 -18.38
N SER A 41 -0.36 6.83 -18.89
CA SER A 41 0.82 7.67 -19.04
C SER A 41 1.52 7.41 -20.37
N VAL A 42 2.16 8.46 -20.87
CA VAL A 42 2.89 8.49 -22.13
C VAL A 42 4.38 8.50 -21.81
N PHE A 43 5.17 7.77 -22.61
CA PHE A 43 6.62 7.79 -22.47
C PHE A 43 7.17 9.18 -22.82
N THR A 44 7.94 9.79 -21.91
CA THR A 44 8.48 11.14 -22.09
C THR A 44 9.97 11.16 -22.39
N GLY A 45 10.68 10.05 -22.18
CA GLY A 45 12.08 9.91 -22.55
C GLY A 45 12.93 9.21 -21.49
N VAL A 46 14.24 9.43 -21.58
CA VAL A 46 15.21 9.00 -20.58
C VAL A 46 15.69 10.24 -19.84
N ALA A 47 15.70 10.16 -18.51
CA ALA A 47 16.17 11.24 -17.64
C ALA A 47 17.64 11.59 -17.93
N PRO A 48 18.11 12.79 -17.52
CA PRO A 48 19.48 13.23 -17.77
C PRO A 48 20.58 12.33 -17.20
N ASP A 49 20.25 11.46 -16.24
CA ASP A 49 21.16 10.46 -15.68
C ASP A 49 21.41 9.27 -16.62
N GLY A 50 20.64 9.15 -17.71
CA GLY A 50 20.74 8.05 -18.67
C GLY A 50 20.26 6.70 -18.15
N GLN A 51 19.68 6.64 -16.95
CA GLN A 51 19.26 5.39 -16.29
C GLN A 51 17.76 5.26 -16.11
N HIS A 52 17.05 6.38 -15.91
CA HIS A 52 15.61 6.35 -15.67
C HIS A 52 14.83 6.62 -16.95
N CYS A 53 14.02 5.66 -17.37
CA CYS A 53 12.93 5.89 -18.30
C CYS A 53 11.81 6.64 -17.58
N THR A 54 11.21 7.64 -18.23
CA THR A 54 10.18 8.48 -17.62
C THR A 54 8.85 8.42 -18.38
N TRP A 55 7.76 8.46 -17.62
CA TRP A 55 6.40 8.62 -18.14
C TRP A 55 5.67 9.71 -17.38
N GLU A 56 4.76 10.37 -18.09
CA GLU A 56 3.83 11.33 -17.49
C GLU A 56 2.41 11.07 -17.95
N GLY A 57 1.46 11.29 -17.06
CA GLY A 57 0.08 10.93 -17.33
C GLY A 57 -0.92 11.47 -16.33
N ALA A 58 -2.06 10.79 -16.30
CA ALA A 58 -3.17 11.07 -15.40
C ALA A 58 -3.54 9.83 -14.59
N VAL A 59 -4.08 10.08 -13.41
CA VAL A 59 -4.62 9.07 -12.50
C VAL A 59 -6.06 9.42 -12.14
N GLU A 60 -6.89 8.40 -11.98
CA GLU A 60 -8.31 8.49 -11.66
C GLU A 60 -8.66 7.44 -10.58
N GLY A 61 -9.78 7.63 -9.87
CA GLY A 61 -10.27 6.73 -8.83
C GLY A 61 -10.26 7.37 -7.44
N SER A 62 -9.62 6.74 -6.46
CA SER A 62 -9.50 7.30 -5.10
C SER A 62 -8.68 8.60 -5.02
N ALA A 63 -7.85 8.90 -6.01
CA ALA A 63 -7.13 10.15 -6.22
C ALA A 63 -7.29 10.53 -7.69
N ARG A 64 -7.33 11.83 -7.99
CA ARG A 64 -7.50 12.34 -9.35
C ARG A 64 -6.50 13.44 -9.64
N GLY A 65 -5.72 13.28 -10.71
CA GLY A 65 -4.75 14.28 -11.10
C GLY A 65 -3.63 13.72 -11.98
N ARG A 66 -2.40 14.16 -11.73
CA ARG A 66 -1.23 13.84 -12.54
C ARG A 66 -0.42 12.69 -11.94
N LEU A 67 0.22 11.94 -12.83
CA LEU A 67 1.15 10.87 -12.48
C LEU A 67 2.47 11.07 -13.20
N THR A 68 3.58 10.94 -12.47
CA THR A 68 4.94 10.82 -13.01
C THR A 68 5.54 9.50 -12.58
N ILE A 69 6.20 8.81 -13.50
CA ILE A 69 6.85 7.52 -13.28
C ILE A 69 8.30 7.66 -13.72
N ALA A 70 9.24 7.29 -12.85
CA ALA A 70 10.64 7.08 -13.19
C ALA A 70 10.99 5.62 -12.92
N LEU A 71 11.48 4.90 -13.93
CA LEU A 71 11.79 3.47 -13.83
C LEU A 71 13.22 3.24 -14.32
N ARG A 72 14.00 2.49 -13.54
CA ARG A 72 15.33 2.03 -13.93
C ARG A 72 15.44 0.52 -13.84
N GLN A 73 16.30 -0.06 -14.65
CA GLN A 73 16.71 -1.44 -14.47
C GLN A 73 17.52 -1.58 -13.17
N VAL A 74 17.33 -2.70 -12.46
CA VAL A 74 18.12 -3.01 -11.25
C VAL A 74 19.47 -3.59 -11.62
N GLU A 75 19.50 -4.49 -12.61
CA GLU A 75 20.75 -5.02 -13.15
C GLU A 75 21.50 -4.01 -14.03
N GLU A 76 22.76 -4.34 -14.31
CA GLU A 76 23.62 -3.62 -15.25
C GLU A 76 23.01 -3.53 -16.65
N ALA A 77 23.37 -2.47 -17.39
CA ALA A 77 22.86 -2.20 -18.74
C ALA A 77 23.08 -3.35 -19.73
N SER A 78 24.09 -4.21 -19.52
CA SER A 78 24.31 -5.40 -20.36
C SER A 78 23.17 -6.42 -20.26
N ALA A 79 22.38 -6.39 -19.17
CA ALA A 79 21.21 -7.23 -19.00
C ALA A 79 19.97 -6.69 -19.74
N ALA A 80 20.01 -5.49 -20.32
CA ALA A 80 18.90 -4.88 -21.06
C ALA A 80 18.47 -5.70 -22.29
N ALA A 81 19.35 -6.56 -22.82
CA ALA A 81 19.01 -7.47 -23.92
C ALA A 81 18.00 -8.56 -23.51
N ARG A 82 17.74 -8.75 -22.21
CA ARG A 82 16.76 -9.72 -21.71
C ARG A 82 15.33 -9.19 -21.94
N PRO A 83 14.35 -10.03 -22.28
CA PRO A 83 12.98 -9.59 -22.50
C PRO A 83 12.24 -9.23 -21.20
N ILE A 84 12.71 -9.76 -20.07
CA ILE A 84 12.14 -9.51 -18.76
C ILE A 84 13.19 -8.81 -17.91
N TRP A 85 12.87 -7.62 -17.42
CA TRP A 85 13.75 -6.83 -16.57
C TRP A 85 13.21 -6.81 -15.15
N HIS A 86 14.12 -6.90 -14.19
CA HIS A 86 13.85 -6.51 -12.82
C HIS A 86 14.12 -5.00 -12.71
N VAL A 87 13.16 -4.27 -12.14
CA VAL A 87 13.15 -2.81 -12.17
C VAL A 87 12.83 -2.23 -10.80
N ALA A 88 13.42 -1.07 -10.52
CA ALA A 88 13.04 -0.20 -9.44
C ALA A 88 12.39 1.05 -10.04
N SER A 89 11.33 1.54 -9.42
CA SER A 89 10.56 2.65 -9.97
C SER A 89 9.99 3.56 -8.89
N ARG A 90 10.10 4.86 -9.11
CA ARG A 90 9.45 5.89 -8.30
C ARG A 90 8.21 6.42 -9.01
N TRP A 91 7.11 6.50 -8.27
CA TRP A 91 5.83 6.97 -8.75
C TRP A 91 5.38 8.14 -7.89
N ASP A 92 5.06 9.26 -8.53
CA ASP A 92 4.59 10.47 -7.87
C ASP A 92 3.20 10.82 -8.40
N VAL A 93 2.20 10.77 -7.52
CA VAL A 93 0.81 11.15 -7.79
C VAL A 93 0.56 12.53 -7.21
N SER A 94 0.17 13.46 -8.07
CA SER A 94 -0.26 14.80 -7.69
C SER A 94 -1.76 14.93 -7.90
N ASP A 95 -2.52 14.82 -6.81
CA ASP A 95 -3.97 15.06 -6.80
C ASP A 95 -4.27 16.55 -6.99
N GLU A 96 -5.34 16.88 -7.72
CA GLU A 96 -5.74 18.27 -8.00
C GLU A 96 -5.98 19.10 -6.74
N SER A 97 -6.51 18.48 -5.68
CA SER A 97 -6.71 19.13 -4.39
C SER A 97 -5.48 19.09 -3.49
N GLY A 98 -4.47 18.30 -3.85
CA GLY A 98 -3.31 17.96 -3.02
C GLY A 98 -3.59 16.96 -1.90
N THR A 99 -4.86 16.66 -1.59
CA THR A 99 -5.24 15.84 -0.41
C THR A 99 -4.81 14.39 -0.56
N HIS A 100 -4.90 13.84 -1.77
CA HIS A 100 -4.56 12.44 -2.06
C HIS A 100 -3.26 12.29 -2.86
N SER A 101 -2.39 13.30 -2.80
CA SER A 101 -1.06 13.23 -3.40
C SER A 101 -0.13 12.31 -2.60
N PHE A 102 0.66 11.51 -3.28
CA PHE A 102 1.62 10.60 -2.65
C PHE A 102 2.81 10.26 -3.54
N SER A 103 3.89 9.79 -2.90
CA SER A 103 5.06 9.21 -3.57
C SER A 103 5.20 7.75 -3.13
N ALA A 104 5.50 6.87 -4.07
CA ALA A 104 5.75 5.46 -3.80
C ALA A 104 7.03 4.99 -4.50
N ASP A 105 7.80 4.17 -3.79
CA ASP A 105 8.97 3.49 -4.34
C ASP A 105 8.61 2.00 -4.48
N LEU A 106 8.63 1.52 -5.73
CA LEU A 106 8.16 0.20 -6.15
C LEU A 106 9.30 -0.59 -6.79
N GLU A 107 9.23 -1.91 -6.70
CA GLU A 107 10.16 -2.85 -7.31
C GLU A 107 9.38 -4.03 -7.92
N GLY A 108 9.91 -4.62 -8.98
CA GLY A 108 9.27 -5.77 -9.61
C GLY A 108 9.71 -6.01 -11.04
N MET A 109 8.83 -6.56 -11.87
CA MET A 109 9.20 -7.07 -13.18
C MET A 109 8.48 -6.32 -14.30
N VAL A 110 9.21 -6.06 -15.39
CA VAL A 110 8.66 -5.66 -16.68
C VAL A 110 8.97 -6.76 -17.69
N ASP A 111 7.94 -7.34 -18.31
CA ASP A 111 8.09 -8.20 -19.48
C ASP A 111 7.82 -7.35 -20.74
N TRP A 112 8.89 -6.92 -21.40
CA TRP A 112 8.84 -6.09 -22.60
C TRP A 112 8.27 -6.84 -23.80
N LYS A 113 8.41 -8.17 -23.84
CA LYS A 113 7.88 -9.00 -24.91
C LYS A 113 6.37 -9.16 -24.77
N ALA A 114 5.88 -9.42 -23.56
CA ALA A 114 4.45 -9.53 -23.27
C ALA A 114 3.76 -8.16 -23.15
N GLY A 115 4.54 -7.09 -22.92
CA GLY A 115 4.03 -5.75 -22.65
C GLY A 115 3.30 -5.68 -21.31
N THR A 116 3.84 -6.31 -20.27
CA THR A 116 3.24 -6.34 -18.93
C THR A 116 4.20 -5.83 -17.87
N ILE A 117 3.67 -5.12 -16.88
CA ILE A 117 4.41 -4.69 -15.70
C ILE A 117 3.69 -5.15 -14.43
N ARG A 118 4.48 -5.59 -13.44
CA ARG A 118 4.02 -5.94 -12.10
C ARG A 118 5.01 -5.45 -11.07
N LEU A 119 4.63 -4.43 -10.32
CA LEU A 119 5.46 -3.85 -9.26
C LEU A 119 4.73 -3.88 -7.92
N GLY A 120 5.51 -3.97 -6.85
CA GLY A 120 5.02 -3.83 -5.48
C GLY A 120 5.96 -2.97 -4.66
N GLY A 121 5.43 -2.22 -3.71
CA GLY A 121 6.26 -1.39 -2.86
C GLY A 121 5.48 -0.53 -1.88
N ALA A 122 6.19 0.38 -1.23
CA ALA A 122 5.64 1.22 -0.17
C ALA A 122 5.35 2.63 -0.66
N ILE A 123 4.27 3.22 -0.13
CA ILE A 123 4.07 4.66 -0.18
C ILE A 123 5.06 5.30 0.80
N THR A 124 6.03 6.04 0.28
CA THR A 124 7.12 6.63 1.07
C THR A 124 6.82 8.08 1.49
N GLY A 125 5.86 8.75 0.84
CA GLY A 125 5.43 10.10 1.20
C GLY A 125 3.96 10.40 0.89
N GLY A 126 3.38 11.36 1.60
CA GLY A 126 2.02 11.87 1.34
C GLY A 126 0.89 11.00 1.87
N TRP A 127 -0.24 11.03 1.16
CA TRP A 127 -1.46 10.30 1.51
C TRP A 127 -1.19 8.79 1.60
N LEU A 128 -1.68 8.16 2.67
CA LEU A 128 -1.48 6.73 2.95
C LEU A 128 -0.02 6.29 3.11
N LYS A 129 0.92 7.20 3.46
CA LYS A 129 2.31 6.85 3.77
C LYS A 129 2.42 5.60 4.68
N GLY A 130 3.34 4.71 4.33
CA GLY A 130 3.56 3.41 4.98
C GLY A 130 2.63 2.30 4.50
N SER A 131 1.61 2.62 3.70
CA SER A 131 0.77 1.63 3.03
C SER A 131 1.53 0.98 1.88
N TRP A 132 1.01 -0.14 1.42
CA TRP A 132 1.59 -0.84 0.27
C TRP A 132 0.75 -0.68 -0.95
N VAL A 133 1.44 -0.68 -2.07
CA VAL A 133 0.88 -0.49 -3.38
C VAL A 133 1.33 -1.65 -4.25
N GLU A 134 0.37 -2.24 -4.94
CA GLU A 134 0.62 -3.14 -6.07
C GLU A 134 0.20 -2.41 -7.34
N ALA A 135 1.08 -2.38 -8.32
CA ALA A 135 0.86 -1.79 -9.62
C ALA A 135 0.91 -2.88 -10.70
N ASP A 136 -0.21 -3.08 -11.38
CA ASP A 136 -0.32 -3.93 -12.57
C ASP A 136 -0.58 -3.04 -13.78
N GLY A 137 0.10 -3.30 -14.90
CA GLY A 137 -0.07 -2.49 -16.10
C GLY A 137 0.30 -3.20 -17.40
N ARG A 138 -0.02 -2.52 -18.50
CA ARG A 138 0.24 -2.93 -19.88
C ARG A 138 1.00 -1.85 -20.60
N LEU A 139 2.06 -2.26 -21.30
CA LEU A 139 2.80 -1.41 -22.20
C LEU A 139 2.29 -1.59 -23.63
N SER A 140 2.05 -0.48 -24.33
CA SER A 140 1.70 -0.45 -25.74
C SER A 140 2.34 0.74 -26.41
N ASN A 141 3.16 0.51 -27.45
CA ASN A 141 3.91 1.55 -28.14
C ASN A 141 4.77 2.44 -27.21
N GLY A 142 5.26 1.88 -26.09
CA GLY A 142 6.02 2.61 -25.08
C GLY A 142 5.16 3.26 -23.99
N ASP A 143 3.88 3.50 -24.24
CA ASP A 143 2.95 4.07 -23.26
C ASP A 143 2.52 3.02 -22.24
N LEU A 144 2.22 3.48 -21.02
CA LEU A 144 1.87 2.61 -19.89
C LEU A 144 0.49 2.94 -19.35
N ALA A 145 -0.36 1.92 -19.22
CA ALA A 145 -1.67 2.04 -18.60
C ALA A 145 -1.89 0.90 -17.60
N GLY A 146 -2.62 1.16 -16.53
CA GLY A 146 -2.79 0.16 -15.49
C GLY A 146 -3.59 0.61 -14.29
N SER A 147 -3.38 -0.08 -13.17
CA SER A 147 -4.07 0.17 -11.92
C SER A 147 -3.16 0.03 -10.71
N PHE A 148 -3.55 0.72 -9.64
CA PHE A 148 -2.99 0.54 -8.31
C PHE A 148 -4.03 -0.10 -7.38
N ALA A 149 -3.57 -1.06 -6.58
CA ALA A 149 -4.29 -1.56 -5.42
C ALA A 149 -3.50 -1.17 -4.15
N ILE A 150 -4.13 -0.38 -3.28
CA ILE A 150 -3.48 0.11 -2.06
C ILE A 150 -4.00 -0.67 -0.86
N THR A 151 -3.09 -1.30 -0.12
CA THR A 151 -3.36 -1.95 1.17
C THR A 151 -2.90 -1.02 2.29
N PRO A 152 -3.83 -0.41 3.05
CA PRO A 152 -3.48 0.52 4.12
C PRO A 152 -2.56 -0.12 5.18
N ALA A 153 -1.61 0.64 5.72
CA ALA A 153 -0.69 0.16 6.75
C ALA A 153 -1.42 -0.44 7.97
N ALA A 154 -2.52 0.17 8.39
CA ALA A 154 -3.34 -0.30 9.51
C ALA A 154 -4.01 -1.67 9.26
N ALA A 155 -4.12 -2.12 8.01
CA ALA A 155 -4.74 -3.39 7.64
C ALA A 155 -3.71 -4.54 7.51
N ARG A 156 -2.43 -4.31 7.82
CA ARG A 156 -1.33 -5.29 7.71
C ARG A 156 -0.91 -5.92 9.04
N GLN A 157 -1.72 -5.74 10.09
CA GLN A 157 -1.46 -6.31 11.42
C GLN A 157 -1.92 -7.77 11.52
#